data_AF-A0A2X0NC95-F1
#
_entry.id   AF-A0A2X0NC95-F1
#
_cell.length_a   1.000
_cell.length_b   1.000
_cell.length_c   1.000
_cell.angle_alpha   90.00
_cell.angle_beta   90.00
_cell.angle_gamma   90.00
#
_symmetry.space_group_name_H-M   'P 1'
#
loop_
_entity.id
_entity.type
_entity.pdbx_description
1 polymer ?
#
loop_
_entity_poly.entity_id
_entity_poly.type
_entity_poly.pdbx_seq_one_letter_code
_entity_poly.pdbx_strand_id
1 'polypeptide(L)'
;MLATNKPVESPAALSKLQTLLQTWYEATNGKTNTDKTLVLPLGPNWLRDETAQALPTVQEGESFKWCSYAFFCHGDSKLFWTHVLDRIKAKTRAARDRTLSPSGKVFYANAHIISTVLHVLSFDIPPQWFIKAAETALTDFVWGGAGRNTVTRDFVFQAREDGGLGLISIGDIVHSVTLRFWDAVAGSDEAIWAPLARESWRCLVAATRDFSPWGFFSSTARVEKLYCDSMRWGAVVAAARVTVPTIKSELLTLPELLSLPPRLPSLYAEGAQHAYDDADAVAKFAQIADLYWRDEGKGWALVGHRRGFWQHSKEPALQHEHVWSRVGQLLKAKVLLPKTALRPARIPLKEAPRPRCFNFFGLSRPFTIRKLRRLVNKVRFPGREDRVKRFPDGTSQSDRKRFWRWLHDRFASAVEQDTHWRLMYDVTPTRKRQHTQGHASSPTCLFCGNDAAVIETVSHYFFECAYSTSFWGGVLRILLDKLGIEDTDVDPSMFTPEQLTMGLPLLRGRGRTTSKWMWVRLACVIGFQRLHLLRWRVHQRFELDNVVAPPSLPSALRAFERDFLSRAGFVPGVRDWEV
;
A
#
# COMPACT_ATOMS: atom_id res chain seq x y z
N MET A 1 19.58 27.73 15.08
CA MET A 1 19.91 27.79 13.64
C MET A 1 18.62 27.88 12.85
N LEU A 2 18.23 29.08 12.41
CA LEU A 2 17.15 29.27 11.46
C LEU A 2 17.73 29.00 10.06
N ALA A 3 17.35 27.87 9.45
CA ALA A 3 17.62 27.65 8.03
C ALA A 3 16.52 28.36 7.23
N THR A 4 16.78 29.58 6.76
CA THR A 4 15.84 30.35 5.95
C THR A 4 16.24 30.28 4.48
N ASN A 5 15.40 29.66 3.65
CA ASN A 5 15.51 29.76 2.21
C ASN A 5 14.69 30.97 1.75
N LYS A 6 15.32 31.89 1.01
CA LYS A 6 14.63 33.03 0.40
C LYS A 6 14.72 32.90 -1.12
N PRO A 7 13.58 32.80 -1.85
CA PRO A 7 13.62 32.94 -3.30
C PRO A 7 14.04 34.37 -3.63
N VAL A 8 14.93 34.49 -4.61
CA VAL A 8 15.42 35.77 -5.11
C VAL A 8 15.03 35.84 -6.59
N GLU A 9 14.46 36.95 -7.02
CA GLU A 9 13.94 37.08 -8.40
C GLU A 9 15.05 37.32 -9.42
N SER A 10 16.13 38.01 -9.03
CA SER A 10 17.26 38.33 -9.92
C SER A 10 18.60 38.43 -9.19
N PRO A 11 19.73 38.24 -9.90
CA PRO A 11 21.08 38.41 -9.34
C PRO A 11 21.31 39.78 -8.69
N ALA A 12 20.71 40.84 -9.25
CA ALA A 12 20.76 42.19 -8.69
C ALA A 12 20.16 42.32 -7.28
N ALA A 13 19.32 41.37 -6.84
CA ALA A 13 18.78 41.34 -5.49
C ALA A 13 19.71 40.64 -4.47
N LEU A 14 20.82 40.02 -4.90
CA LEU A 14 21.82 39.44 -4.00
C LEU A 14 22.53 40.50 -3.14
N SER A 15 22.80 41.69 -3.70
CA SER A 15 23.38 42.82 -2.97
C SER A 15 22.46 43.31 -1.85
N LYS A 16 21.15 43.37 -2.10
CA LYS A 16 20.13 43.68 -1.07
C LYS A 16 20.09 42.61 0.02
N LEU A 17 20.36 41.36 -0.33
CA LEU A 17 20.41 40.24 0.61
C LEU A 17 21.60 40.39 1.58
N GLN A 18 22.76 40.83 1.10
CA GLN A 18 23.91 41.15 1.96
C GLN A 18 23.58 42.26 2.95
N THR A 19 22.93 43.35 2.51
CA THR A 19 22.48 44.42 3.41
C THR A 19 21.52 43.89 4.48
N LEU A 20 20.55 43.05 4.09
CA LEU A 20 19.60 42.44 5.04
C LEU A 20 20.27 41.48 6.02
N LEU A 21 21.28 40.72 5.60
CA LEU A 21 22.04 39.84 6.48
C LEU A 21 22.83 40.67 7.52
N GLN A 22 23.39 41.80 7.10
CA GLN A 22 24.09 42.72 7.99
C GLN A 22 23.13 43.35 9.01
N THR A 23 21.97 43.85 8.58
CA THR A 23 20.95 44.39 9.50
C THR A 23 20.43 43.32 10.46
N TRP A 24 20.26 42.08 10.00
CA TRP A 24 19.86 40.96 10.87
C TRP A 24 20.95 40.61 11.88
N TYR A 25 22.22 40.62 11.47
CA TYR A 25 23.35 40.45 12.37
C TYR A 25 23.38 41.54 13.43
N GLU A 26 23.22 42.80 13.06
CA GLU A 26 23.18 43.92 14.01
C GLU A 26 22.01 43.82 14.99
N ALA A 27 20.85 43.36 14.52
CA ALA A 27 19.65 43.23 15.36
C ALA A 27 19.64 42.00 16.26
N THR A 28 20.27 40.89 15.85
CA THR A 28 20.15 39.59 16.54
C THR A 28 21.48 39.01 17.03
N ASN A 29 22.60 39.62 16.66
CA ASN A 29 23.96 39.11 16.84
C ASN A 29 24.20 37.72 16.22
N GLY A 30 23.32 37.27 15.32
CA GLY A 30 23.44 36.00 14.61
C GLY A 30 24.31 36.15 13.36
N LYS A 31 25.37 35.34 13.24
CA LYS A 31 26.22 35.32 12.03
C LYS A 31 25.76 34.25 11.03
N THR A 32 25.73 34.61 9.76
CA THR A 32 25.49 33.68 8.65
C THR A 32 26.73 32.81 8.43
N ASN A 33 26.56 31.49 8.36
CA ASN A 33 27.66 30.60 8.04
C ASN A 33 27.86 30.57 6.51
N THR A 34 28.91 31.22 6.03
CA THR A 34 29.25 31.32 4.60
C THR A 34 29.56 29.96 3.98
N ASP A 35 30.18 29.04 4.72
CA ASP A 35 30.53 27.70 4.24
C ASP A 35 29.29 26.84 3.95
N LYS A 36 28.18 27.11 4.63
CA LYS A 36 26.89 26.43 4.44
C LYS A 36 25.93 27.21 3.54
N THR A 37 26.28 28.44 3.16
CA THR A 37 25.43 29.30 2.34
C THR A 37 25.73 29.02 0.88
N LEU A 38 24.77 28.42 0.19
CA LEU A 38 24.87 28.05 -1.22
C LEU A 38 23.72 28.67 -2.00
N VAL A 39 24.02 29.08 -3.24
CA VAL A 39 23.01 29.58 -4.19
C VAL A 39 22.67 28.47 -5.18
N LEU A 40 21.37 28.19 -5.33
CA LEU A 40 20.86 27.28 -6.35
C LEU A 40 20.24 28.11 -7.49
N PRO A 41 20.87 28.18 -8.67
CA PRO A 41 20.33 28.94 -9.78
C PRO A 41 19.15 28.19 -10.40
N LEU A 42 17.99 28.85 -10.48
CA LEU A 42 16.79 28.29 -11.08
C LEU A 42 16.42 29.09 -12.33
N GLY A 43 16.67 28.49 -13.50
CA GLY A 43 16.32 29.06 -14.80
C GLY A 43 17.51 29.64 -15.58
N PRO A 44 17.34 29.86 -16.90
CA PRO A 44 18.44 30.18 -17.82
C PRO A 44 19.08 31.55 -17.60
N ASN A 45 18.36 32.49 -16.97
CA ASN A 45 18.84 33.86 -16.77
C ASN A 45 19.88 33.97 -15.65
N TRP A 46 19.90 33.02 -14.71
CA TRP A 46 20.85 33.02 -13.58
C TRP A 46 22.25 32.52 -13.96
N LEU A 47 22.33 31.65 -14.98
CA LEU A 47 23.58 31.08 -15.47
C LEU A 47 24.39 32.07 -16.33
N ARG A 48 23.79 33.19 -16.73
CA ARG A 48 24.38 34.16 -17.67
C ARG A 48 24.87 35.46 -17.01
N ASP A 49 24.65 35.62 -15.71
CA ASP A 49 24.94 36.87 -15.00
C ASP A 49 26.21 36.72 -14.14
N GLU A 50 27.22 37.55 -14.40
CA GLU A 50 28.50 37.57 -13.67
C GLU A 50 28.31 37.92 -12.18
N THR A 51 27.26 38.67 -11.82
CA THR A 51 26.98 39.02 -10.41
C THR A 51 26.51 37.83 -9.58
N ALA A 52 26.05 36.74 -10.21
CA ALA A 52 25.71 35.49 -9.54
C ALA A 52 26.96 34.72 -9.05
N GLN A 53 28.16 35.05 -9.54
CA GLN A 53 29.42 34.38 -9.17
C GLN A 53 29.96 34.81 -7.79
N ALA A 54 29.39 35.86 -7.18
CA ALA A 54 29.85 36.39 -5.90
C ALA A 54 29.56 35.47 -4.69
N LEU A 55 28.70 34.46 -4.85
CA LEU A 55 28.39 33.47 -3.82
C LEU A 55 28.69 32.05 -4.34
N PRO A 56 29.06 31.10 -3.46
CA PRO A 56 29.29 29.73 -3.88
C PRO A 56 27.99 29.15 -4.44
N THR A 57 28.01 28.90 -5.74
CA THR A 57 26.86 28.48 -6.53
C THR A 57 26.98 26.99 -6.82
N VAL A 58 25.88 26.27 -6.67
CA VAL A 58 25.80 24.82 -6.93
C VAL A 58 26.12 24.58 -8.41
N GLN A 59 27.18 23.81 -8.66
CA GLN A 59 27.62 23.50 -10.01
C GLN A 59 26.75 22.43 -10.67
N GLU A 60 26.93 22.24 -11.98
CA GLU A 60 26.26 21.16 -12.71
C GLU A 60 26.70 19.80 -12.16
N GLY A 61 25.73 18.96 -11.79
CA GLY A 61 25.96 17.65 -11.14
C GLY A 61 26.06 17.70 -9.61
N GLU A 62 26.19 18.88 -9.00
CA GLU A 62 26.10 19.05 -7.55
C GLU A 62 24.65 19.18 -7.08
N SER A 63 24.45 19.03 -5.77
CA SER A 63 23.12 19.10 -5.19
C SER A 63 23.06 20.03 -3.98
N PHE A 64 22.01 20.83 -3.93
CA PHE A 64 21.64 21.62 -2.76
C PHE A 64 20.79 20.79 -1.82
N LYS A 65 21.26 20.51 -0.60
CA LYS A 65 20.50 19.71 0.37
C LYS A 65 19.64 20.60 1.27
N TRP A 66 18.32 20.40 1.23
CA TRP A 66 17.37 21.05 2.15
C TRP A 66 16.44 20.02 2.79
N CYS A 67 16.30 20.07 4.11
CA CYS A 67 15.53 19.10 4.89
C CYS A 67 15.85 17.62 4.55
N SER A 68 17.13 17.34 4.28
CA SER A 68 17.66 16.04 3.82
C SER A 68 17.23 15.59 2.41
N TYR A 69 16.51 16.44 1.65
CA TYR A 69 16.23 16.27 0.24
C TYR A 69 17.26 17.02 -0.62
N ALA A 70 17.69 16.43 -1.73
CA ALA A 70 18.70 17.02 -2.62
C ALA A 70 18.03 17.63 -3.86
N PHE A 71 18.24 18.94 -4.05
CA PHE A 71 17.80 19.70 -5.23
C PHE A 71 18.95 19.79 -6.23
N PHE A 72 18.63 19.60 -7.51
CA PHE A 72 19.60 19.65 -8.62
C PHE A 72 19.17 20.73 -9.60
N CYS A 73 20.13 21.45 -10.19
CA CYS A 73 19.88 22.56 -11.12
C CYS A 73 19.02 22.15 -12.34
N HIS A 74 19.24 20.94 -12.87
CA HIS A 74 18.51 20.39 -14.02
C HIS A 74 17.45 19.34 -13.64
N GLY A 75 17.20 19.14 -12.33
CA GLY A 75 16.19 18.20 -11.86
C GLY A 75 16.56 16.70 -12.00
N ASP A 76 17.79 16.35 -12.39
CA ASP A 76 18.23 14.94 -12.41
C ASP A 76 18.41 14.41 -10.98
N SER A 77 17.31 13.86 -10.43
CA SER A 77 17.28 13.26 -9.10
C SER A 77 17.81 11.82 -9.06
N LYS A 78 18.34 11.28 -10.18
CA LYS A 78 18.78 9.88 -10.24
C LYS A 78 19.84 9.57 -9.18
N LEU A 79 20.86 10.43 -9.05
CA LEU A 79 21.92 10.30 -8.05
C LEU A 79 21.40 10.33 -6.61
N PHE A 80 20.39 11.16 -6.35
CA PHE A 80 19.74 11.20 -5.05
C PHE A 80 18.99 9.90 -4.74
N TRP A 81 18.17 9.41 -5.68
CA TRP A 81 17.42 8.17 -5.47
C TRP A 81 18.33 6.94 -5.41
N THR A 82 19.46 6.92 -6.11
CA THR A 82 20.48 5.87 -5.93
C THR A 82 21.07 5.92 -4.53
N HIS A 83 21.39 7.11 -4.01
CA HIS A 83 21.89 7.25 -2.64
C HIS A 83 20.86 6.80 -1.58
N VAL A 84 19.58 7.15 -1.76
CA VAL A 84 18.49 6.68 -0.89
C VAL A 84 18.37 5.15 -0.95
N LEU A 85 18.50 4.56 -2.14
CA LEU A 85 18.46 3.10 -2.32
C LEU A 85 19.67 2.42 -1.64
N ASP A 86 20.85 3.01 -1.74
CA ASP A 86 22.05 2.50 -1.07
C ASP A 86 21.93 2.56 0.45
N ARG A 87 21.25 3.58 0.99
CA ARG A 87 20.92 3.64 2.42
C ARG A 87 19.98 2.51 2.85
N ILE A 88 18.95 2.20 2.04
CA ILE A 88 18.07 1.03 2.27
C ILE A 88 18.92 -0.24 2.27
N LYS A 89 19.73 -0.45 1.22
CA LYS A 89 20.59 -1.63 1.06
C LYS A 89 21.61 -1.76 2.20
N ALA A 90 22.20 -0.66 2.66
CA ALA A 90 23.14 -0.64 3.78
C ALA A 90 22.46 -1.12 5.07
N LYS A 91 21.25 -0.62 5.36
CA LYS A 91 20.47 -1.08 6.52
C LYS A 91 20.05 -2.54 6.41
N THR A 92 19.63 -3.00 5.24
CA THR A 92 19.32 -4.42 5.03
C THR A 92 20.54 -5.31 5.25
N ARG A 93 21.73 -4.87 4.81
CA ARG A 93 23.00 -5.59 5.03
C ARG A 93 23.37 -5.63 6.51
N ALA A 94 23.32 -4.49 7.20
CA ALA A 94 23.64 -4.40 8.63
C ALA A 94 22.71 -5.25 9.52
N ALA A 95 21.49 -5.54 9.05
CA ALA A 95 20.54 -6.39 9.76
C ALA A 95 20.51 -7.83 9.24
N ARG A 96 21.29 -8.18 8.21
CA ARG A 96 21.25 -9.48 7.51
C ARG A 96 21.62 -10.63 8.43
N ASP A 97 22.68 -10.44 9.23
CA ASP A 97 23.28 -11.49 10.06
C ASP A 97 22.53 -11.72 11.36
N ARG A 98 21.49 -10.91 11.62
CA ARG A 98 20.60 -11.13 12.76
C ARG A 98 19.77 -12.38 12.50
N THR A 99 19.77 -13.29 13.47
CA THR A 99 18.95 -14.51 13.48
C THR A 99 17.47 -14.18 13.72
N LEU A 100 16.83 -13.57 12.72
CA LEU A 100 15.42 -13.19 12.76
C LEU A 100 14.59 -14.07 11.82
N SER A 101 13.39 -14.46 12.29
CA SER A 101 12.38 -15.04 11.41
C SER A 101 11.96 -14.05 10.32
N PRO A 102 11.41 -14.49 9.17
CA PRO A 102 10.86 -13.59 8.15
C PRO A 102 9.87 -12.58 8.73
N SER A 103 8.98 -13.01 9.62
CA SER A 103 8.05 -12.12 10.33
C SER A 103 8.77 -11.06 11.19
N GLY A 104 9.87 -11.45 11.85
CA GLY A 104 10.73 -10.53 12.60
C GLY A 104 11.51 -9.56 11.70
N LYS A 105 11.98 -10.03 10.53
CA LYS A 105 12.61 -9.18 9.51
C LYS A 105 11.63 -8.18 8.91
N VAL A 106 10.38 -8.57 8.67
CA VAL A 106 9.32 -7.65 8.24
C VAL A 106 9.06 -6.57 9.29
N PHE A 107 8.98 -6.97 10.57
CA PHE A 107 8.84 -6.00 11.66
C PHE A 107 10.02 -5.01 11.68
N TYR A 108 11.24 -5.52 11.59
CA TYR A 108 12.46 -4.69 11.53
C TYR A 108 12.47 -3.74 10.33
N ALA A 109 12.12 -4.25 9.14
CA ALA A 109 12.05 -3.47 7.91
C ALA A 109 11.06 -2.31 8.04
N ASN A 110 9.85 -2.60 8.53
CA ASN A 110 8.82 -1.59 8.76
C ASN A 110 9.25 -0.53 9.79
N ALA A 111 9.86 -0.96 10.90
CA ALA A 111 10.22 -0.09 12.01
C ALA A 111 11.49 0.75 11.77
N HIS A 112 12.52 0.17 11.12
CA HIS A 112 13.86 0.76 11.07
C HIS A 112 14.40 1.06 9.67
N ILE A 113 13.92 0.39 8.63
CA ILE A 113 14.39 0.60 7.25
C ILE A 113 13.46 1.60 6.55
N ILE A 114 12.18 1.24 6.44
CA ILE A 114 11.17 2.06 5.76
C ILE A 114 11.01 3.41 6.47
N SER A 115 11.00 3.42 7.80
CA SER A 115 10.91 4.65 8.59
C SER A 115 11.96 5.71 8.22
N THR A 116 13.16 5.30 7.79
CA THR A 116 14.22 6.25 7.40
C THR A 116 13.99 6.95 6.08
N VAL A 117 13.15 6.36 5.21
CA VAL A 117 12.86 6.91 3.89
C VAL A 117 11.46 7.51 3.81
N LEU A 118 10.58 7.25 4.80
CA LEU A 118 9.22 7.82 4.84
C LEU A 118 9.20 9.34 4.70
N HIS A 119 10.12 10.04 5.37
CA HIS A 119 10.27 11.49 5.26
C HIS A 119 10.54 11.88 3.80
N VAL A 120 11.57 11.30 3.17
CA VAL A 120 11.92 11.58 1.77
C VAL A 120 10.77 11.27 0.81
N LEU A 121 10.08 10.14 1.01
CA LEU A 121 8.92 9.73 0.20
C LEU A 121 7.71 10.67 0.34
N SER A 122 7.69 11.54 1.35
CA SER A 122 6.65 12.58 1.49
C SER A 122 6.99 13.90 0.78
N PHE A 123 8.27 14.15 0.44
CA PHE A 123 8.69 15.36 -0.28
C PHE A 123 8.56 15.23 -1.79
N ASP A 124 8.91 14.08 -2.35
CA ASP A 124 8.87 13.87 -3.79
C ASP A 124 8.39 12.46 -4.14
N ILE A 125 7.84 12.33 -5.35
CA ILE A 125 7.38 11.07 -5.93
C ILE A 125 8.61 10.37 -6.54
N PRO A 126 9.03 9.20 -6.01
CA PRO A 126 10.19 8.49 -6.51
C PRO A 126 9.94 7.85 -7.88
N PRO A 127 11.01 7.60 -8.66
CA PRO A 127 10.88 6.98 -9.96
C PRO A 127 10.49 5.50 -9.84
N GLN A 128 9.80 4.96 -10.85
CA GLN A 128 9.31 3.58 -10.80
C GLN A 128 10.44 2.54 -10.65
N TRP A 129 11.61 2.78 -11.25
CA TRP A 129 12.77 1.90 -11.09
C TRP A 129 13.23 1.83 -9.63
N PHE A 130 13.17 2.94 -8.89
CA PHE A 130 13.55 3.00 -7.49
C PHE A 130 12.57 2.19 -6.65
N ILE A 131 11.26 2.38 -6.86
CA ILE A 131 10.22 1.63 -6.13
C ILE A 131 10.44 0.13 -6.32
N LYS A 132 10.62 -0.32 -7.57
CA LYS A 132 10.88 -1.73 -7.90
C LYS A 132 12.13 -2.24 -7.19
N ALA A 133 13.25 -1.52 -7.28
CA ALA A 133 14.52 -1.92 -6.71
C ALA A 133 14.52 -1.93 -5.16
N ALA A 134 13.90 -0.93 -4.53
CA ALA A 134 13.78 -0.83 -3.08
C ALA A 134 12.89 -1.94 -2.52
N GLU A 135 11.76 -2.21 -3.15
CA GLU A 135 10.89 -3.33 -2.76
C GLU A 135 11.58 -4.69 -2.95
N THR A 136 12.34 -4.89 -4.04
CA THR A 136 13.15 -6.10 -4.23
C THR A 136 14.18 -6.26 -3.10
N ALA A 137 14.90 -5.19 -2.75
CA ALA A 137 15.86 -5.24 -1.64
C ALA A 137 15.19 -5.58 -0.29
N LEU A 138 13.98 -5.07 -0.04
CA LEU A 138 13.21 -5.39 1.16
C LEU A 138 12.74 -6.85 1.16
N THR A 139 12.26 -7.37 0.03
CA THR A 139 11.82 -8.76 -0.07
C THR A 139 12.99 -9.73 0.07
N ASP A 140 14.12 -9.43 -0.57
CA ASP A 140 15.34 -10.24 -0.46
C ASP A 140 15.87 -10.25 0.97
N PHE A 141 15.78 -9.10 1.67
CA PHE A 141 16.11 -9.03 3.09
C PHE A 141 15.23 -9.98 3.93
N VAL A 142 13.91 -9.94 3.75
CA VAL A 142 12.95 -10.81 4.46
C VAL A 142 13.27 -12.29 4.25
N TRP A 143 13.64 -12.69 3.03
CA TRP A 143 13.98 -14.09 2.70
C TRP A 143 15.45 -14.46 2.93
N GLY A 144 16.30 -13.51 3.31
CA GLY A 144 17.72 -13.77 3.60
C GLY A 144 18.60 -13.92 2.36
N GLY A 145 18.18 -13.37 1.21
CA GLY A 145 18.95 -13.31 -0.02
C GLY A 145 18.07 -13.39 -1.27
N ALA A 146 18.62 -12.90 -2.39
CA ALA A 146 17.98 -13.01 -3.70
C ALA A 146 17.71 -14.48 -4.07
N GLY A 147 16.55 -14.74 -4.66
CA GLY A 147 16.15 -16.09 -5.11
C GLY A 147 15.70 -17.05 -4.00
N ARG A 148 15.78 -16.67 -2.72
CA ARG A 148 15.31 -17.49 -1.58
C ARG A 148 13.82 -17.30 -1.27
N ASN A 149 13.07 -16.74 -2.22
CA ASN A 149 11.66 -16.41 -2.06
C ASN A 149 10.85 -17.68 -1.83
N THR A 150 10.27 -17.77 -0.64
CA THR A 150 9.53 -18.95 -0.20
C THR A 150 8.07 -18.91 -0.64
N VAL A 151 7.52 -17.70 -0.79
CA VAL A 151 6.18 -17.39 -1.30
C VAL A 151 6.26 -16.28 -2.34
N THR A 152 5.18 -16.09 -3.10
CA THR A 152 5.06 -15.01 -4.09
C THR A 152 5.29 -13.64 -3.47
N ARG A 153 5.96 -12.74 -4.19
CA ARG A 153 6.30 -11.37 -3.73
C ARG A 153 5.10 -10.60 -3.18
N ASP A 154 3.96 -10.67 -3.85
CA ASP A 154 2.72 -9.96 -3.48
C ASP A 154 2.28 -10.27 -2.05
N PHE A 155 2.50 -11.50 -1.62
CA PHE A 155 2.13 -11.99 -0.30
C PHE A 155 2.91 -11.33 0.84
N VAL A 156 4.17 -10.99 0.57
CA VAL A 156 5.02 -10.32 1.54
C VAL A 156 4.43 -8.96 1.90
N PHE A 157 3.85 -8.28 0.91
CA PHE A 157 3.25 -6.94 1.05
C PHE A 157 1.79 -6.96 1.50
N GLN A 158 1.09 -8.07 1.29
CA GLN A 158 -0.30 -8.23 1.71
C GLN A 158 -0.43 -8.04 3.23
N ALA A 159 -1.55 -7.46 3.66
CA ALA A 159 -1.83 -7.24 5.07
C ALA A 159 -1.93 -8.55 5.86
N ARG A 160 -1.43 -8.53 7.11
CA ARG A 160 -1.51 -9.65 8.05
C ARG A 160 -2.93 -10.13 8.33
N GLU A 161 -3.90 -9.21 8.34
CA GLU A 161 -5.31 -9.53 8.53
C GLU A 161 -5.91 -10.38 7.40
N ASP A 162 -5.29 -10.32 6.22
CA ASP A 162 -5.69 -11.08 5.04
C ASP A 162 -4.73 -12.26 4.79
N GLY A 163 -3.84 -12.55 5.74
CA GLY A 163 -2.89 -13.67 5.74
C GLY A 163 -1.45 -13.29 5.41
N GLY A 164 -1.21 -12.15 4.77
CA GLY A 164 0.12 -11.68 4.34
C GLY A 164 1.15 -11.49 5.45
N LEU A 165 2.42 -11.26 5.09
CA LEU A 165 3.45 -10.95 6.10
C LEU A 165 3.38 -9.50 6.63
N GLY A 166 2.74 -8.60 5.88
CA GLY A 166 2.51 -7.21 6.26
C GLY A 166 3.74 -6.30 6.10
N LEU A 167 4.64 -6.60 5.16
CA LEU A 167 5.69 -5.66 4.76
C LEU A 167 5.04 -4.45 4.09
N ILE A 168 5.41 -3.25 4.51
CA ILE A 168 4.86 -2.04 3.91
C ILE A 168 5.45 -1.88 2.50
N SER A 169 4.60 -1.87 1.47
CA SER A 169 5.01 -1.56 0.11
C SER A 169 5.34 -0.07 -0.01
N ILE A 170 6.50 0.24 -0.59
CA ILE A 170 6.87 1.62 -0.96
C ILE A 170 5.91 2.13 -2.03
N GLY A 171 5.52 1.28 -2.99
CA GLY A 171 4.50 1.62 -3.98
C GLY A 171 3.16 2.03 -3.35
N ASP A 172 2.69 1.33 -2.31
CA ASP A 172 1.43 1.67 -1.64
C ASP A 172 1.53 3.02 -0.89
N ILE A 173 2.71 3.34 -0.32
CA ILE A 173 2.96 4.65 0.29
C ILE A 173 2.91 5.73 -0.79
N VAL A 174 3.67 5.56 -1.86
CA VAL A 174 3.75 6.53 -2.98
C VAL A 174 2.37 6.76 -3.55
N HIS A 175 1.63 5.68 -3.88
CA HIS A 175 0.25 5.78 -4.37
C HIS A 175 -0.64 6.57 -3.41
N SER A 176 -0.53 6.34 -2.10
CA SER A 176 -1.33 7.06 -1.10
C SER A 176 -0.97 8.55 -0.99
N VAL A 177 0.33 8.89 -1.07
CA VAL A 177 0.81 10.28 -1.09
C VAL A 177 0.34 10.98 -2.36
N THR A 178 0.46 10.30 -3.48
CA THR A 178 0.03 10.75 -4.79
C THR A 178 -1.47 11.01 -4.87
N LEU A 179 -2.31 10.14 -4.28
CA LEU A 179 -3.76 10.39 -4.18
C LEU A 179 -4.05 11.63 -3.34
N ARG A 180 -3.36 11.83 -2.23
CA ARG A 180 -3.51 13.04 -1.39
C ARG A 180 -3.01 14.30 -2.10
N PHE A 181 -1.94 14.19 -2.89
CA PHE A 181 -1.45 15.29 -3.71
C PHE A 181 -2.49 15.67 -4.76
N TRP A 182 -3.00 14.70 -5.51
CA TRP A 182 -4.07 14.92 -6.49
C TRP A 182 -5.31 15.53 -5.85
N ASP A 183 -5.70 15.02 -4.68
CA ASP A 183 -6.84 15.51 -3.91
C ASP A 183 -6.77 17.02 -3.62
N ALA A 184 -5.60 17.51 -3.22
CA ALA A 184 -5.37 18.92 -2.94
C ALA A 184 -5.25 19.79 -4.20
N VAL A 185 -4.82 19.21 -5.33
CA VAL A 185 -4.73 19.92 -6.62
C VAL A 185 -6.11 20.02 -7.30
N ALA A 186 -6.85 18.90 -7.30
CA ALA A 186 -8.12 18.71 -7.98
C ALA A 186 -9.30 19.26 -7.19
N GLY A 187 -9.25 19.14 -5.86
CA GLY A 187 -10.10 19.91 -4.97
C GLY A 187 -9.58 21.35 -4.96
N SER A 188 -10.47 22.32 -4.86
CA SER A 188 -10.13 23.72 -4.55
C SER A 188 -9.58 23.88 -3.11
N ASP A 189 -8.73 22.95 -2.67
CA ASP A 189 -8.17 22.89 -1.32
C ASP A 189 -7.18 24.05 -1.14
N GLU A 190 -7.19 24.68 0.03
CA GLU A 190 -6.40 25.87 0.36
C GLU A 190 -4.94 25.53 0.70
N ALA A 191 -4.41 24.44 0.14
CA ALA A 191 -2.99 24.15 0.26
C ALA A 191 -2.20 25.26 -0.44
N ILE A 192 -1.29 25.92 0.30
CA ILE A 192 -0.50 27.07 -0.17
C ILE A 192 0.23 26.77 -1.49
N TRP A 193 0.65 25.52 -1.69
CA TRP A 193 1.38 25.07 -2.88
C TRP A 193 0.47 24.63 -4.04
N ALA A 194 -0.84 24.43 -3.82
CA ALA A 194 -1.74 23.92 -4.85
C ALA A 194 -1.87 24.82 -6.09
N PRO A 195 -1.90 26.17 -5.98
CA PRO A 195 -1.85 27.05 -7.14
C PRO A 195 -0.61 26.83 -8.01
N LEU A 196 0.56 26.69 -7.38
CA LEU A 196 1.82 26.44 -8.08
C LEU A 196 1.83 25.06 -8.76
N ALA A 197 1.29 24.03 -8.11
CA ALA A 197 1.15 22.71 -8.71
C ALA A 197 0.20 22.76 -9.94
N ARG A 198 -0.93 23.46 -9.83
CA ARG A 198 -1.84 23.68 -10.96
C ARG A 198 -1.15 24.37 -12.14
N GLU A 199 -0.29 25.34 -11.86
CA GLU A 199 0.49 26.02 -12.90
C GLU A 199 1.55 25.12 -13.53
N SER A 200 2.27 24.34 -12.72
CA SER A 200 3.21 23.32 -13.23
C SER A 200 2.54 22.33 -14.19
N TRP A 201 1.29 21.91 -13.89
CA TRP A 201 0.50 21.10 -14.80
C TRP A 201 0.13 21.85 -16.07
N ARG A 202 -0.32 23.11 -15.97
CA ARG A 202 -0.64 23.94 -17.15
C ARG A 202 0.54 24.07 -18.10
N CYS A 203 1.74 24.31 -17.59
CA CYS A 203 2.95 24.41 -18.42
C CYS A 203 3.24 23.13 -19.20
N LEU A 204 2.94 21.94 -18.65
CA LEU A 204 3.09 20.66 -19.35
C LEU A 204 2.09 20.49 -20.50
N VAL A 205 0.88 21.06 -20.35
CA VAL A 205 -0.22 20.90 -21.30
C VAL A 205 -0.54 22.21 -22.03
N ALA A 206 0.44 23.12 -22.16
CA ALA A 206 0.31 24.49 -22.70
C ALA A 206 -0.37 24.59 -24.09
N ALA A 207 -0.60 23.46 -24.79
CA ALA A 207 -1.32 23.36 -26.04
C ALA A 207 -2.85 23.14 -25.92
N THR A 208 -3.40 22.81 -24.75
CA THR A 208 -4.87 22.60 -24.57
C THR A 208 -5.48 23.74 -23.76
N ARG A 209 -6.42 24.46 -24.37
CA ARG A 209 -7.13 25.62 -23.75
C ARG A 209 -7.99 25.26 -22.53
N ASP A 210 -8.28 23.99 -22.30
CA ASP A 210 -9.17 23.54 -21.23
C ASP A 210 -8.37 23.07 -20.01
N PHE A 211 -8.27 23.96 -19.02
CA PHE A 211 -7.66 23.66 -17.73
C PHE A 211 -8.62 22.86 -16.84
N SER A 212 -8.34 21.57 -16.64
CA SER A 212 -8.95 20.80 -15.53
C SER A 212 -8.02 19.68 -15.07
N PRO A 213 -7.72 19.56 -13.76
CA PRO A 213 -7.06 18.38 -13.19
C PRO A 213 -7.80 17.06 -13.46
N TRP A 214 -9.04 17.13 -13.94
CA TRP A 214 -9.87 16.01 -14.33
C TRP A 214 -9.75 15.65 -15.82
N GLY A 215 -9.19 16.54 -16.64
CA GLY A 215 -9.10 16.35 -18.10
C GLY A 215 -8.29 15.12 -18.55
N PHE A 216 -7.47 14.53 -17.67
CA PHE A 216 -6.71 13.32 -18.00
C PHE A 216 -7.55 12.05 -18.10
N PHE A 217 -8.75 11.99 -17.50
CA PHE A 217 -9.68 10.86 -17.72
C PHE A 217 -10.28 10.88 -19.13
N SER A 218 -10.13 12.01 -19.85
CA SER A 218 -10.54 12.22 -21.24
C SER A 218 -9.36 12.43 -22.21
N SER A 219 -8.11 12.23 -21.77
CA SER A 219 -6.92 12.62 -22.55
C SER A 219 -6.73 11.81 -23.84
N THR A 220 -6.25 12.49 -24.89
CA THR A 220 -5.76 11.87 -26.13
C THR A 220 -4.35 11.29 -25.93
N ALA A 221 -3.95 10.34 -26.80
CA ALA A 221 -2.64 9.66 -26.73
C ALA A 221 -1.43 10.62 -26.67
N ARG A 222 -1.53 11.81 -27.26
CA ARG A 222 -0.48 12.85 -27.23
C ARG A 222 -0.29 13.43 -25.82
N VAL A 223 -1.40 13.67 -25.12
CA VAL A 223 -1.39 14.20 -23.76
C VAL A 223 -0.94 13.11 -22.77
N GLU A 224 -1.31 11.86 -23.02
CA GLU A 224 -0.79 10.71 -22.25
C GLU A 224 0.74 10.60 -22.33
N LYS A 225 1.33 10.80 -23.52
CA LYS A 225 2.78 10.80 -23.68
C LYS A 225 3.45 11.88 -22.81
N LEU A 226 2.93 13.11 -22.84
CA LEU A 226 3.46 14.22 -22.04
C LEU A 226 3.37 13.95 -20.53
N TYR A 227 2.32 13.27 -20.08
CA TYR A 227 2.22 12.84 -18.68
C TYR A 227 3.23 11.75 -18.34
N CYS A 228 3.41 10.74 -19.22
CA CYS A 228 4.40 9.68 -19.02
C CYS A 228 5.83 10.22 -18.97
N ASP A 229 6.13 11.28 -19.73
CA ASP A 229 7.42 11.94 -19.74
C ASP A 229 7.66 12.73 -18.42
N SER A 230 6.60 13.14 -17.73
CA SER A 230 6.69 13.75 -16.39
C SER A 230 6.70 12.69 -15.29
N MET A 231 7.81 12.59 -14.56
CA MET A 231 7.93 11.62 -13.46
C MET A 231 6.88 11.81 -12.36
N ARG A 232 6.63 13.06 -11.93
CA ARG A 232 5.65 13.37 -10.86
C ARG A 232 4.22 13.20 -11.36
N TRP A 233 3.89 13.85 -12.47
CA TRP A 233 2.51 13.89 -12.96
C TRP A 233 2.08 12.59 -13.62
N GLY A 234 3.00 11.85 -14.25
CA GLY A 234 2.76 10.49 -14.71
C GLY A 234 2.38 9.55 -13.57
N ALA A 235 3.05 9.63 -12.42
CA ALA A 235 2.68 8.87 -11.23
C ALA A 235 1.32 9.29 -10.65
N VAL A 236 1.01 10.59 -10.64
CA VAL A 236 -0.31 11.14 -10.26
C VAL A 236 -1.43 10.57 -11.12
N VAL A 237 -1.27 10.63 -12.44
CA VAL A 237 -2.22 10.10 -13.39
C VAL A 237 -2.38 8.59 -13.24
N ALA A 238 -1.27 7.85 -13.12
CA ALA A 238 -1.31 6.41 -12.94
C ALA A 238 -2.07 6.02 -11.66
N ALA A 239 -1.83 6.72 -10.55
CA ALA A 239 -2.51 6.44 -9.29
C ALA A 239 -4.01 6.70 -9.37
N ALA A 240 -4.42 7.82 -9.97
CA ALA A 240 -5.82 8.20 -10.11
C ALA A 240 -6.59 7.32 -11.12
N ARG A 241 -5.91 6.72 -12.10
CA ARG A 241 -6.50 5.71 -13.01
C ARG A 241 -6.78 4.38 -12.31
N VAL A 242 -5.86 3.94 -11.45
CA VAL A 242 -6.04 2.70 -10.66
C VAL A 242 -7.06 2.91 -9.54
N THR A 243 -7.12 4.11 -8.96
CA THR A 243 -8.08 4.47 -7.92
C THR A 243 -8.94 5.63 -8.37
N VAL A 244 -9.96 5.32 -9.18
CA VAL A 244 -10.89 6.32 -9.70
C VAL A 244 -11.68 6.97 -8.55
N PRO A 245 -11.78 8.31 -8.50
CA PRO A 245 -12.53 9.01 -7.47
C PRO A 245 -14.03 8.69 -7.54
N THR A 246 -14.65 8.57 -6.38
CA THR A 246 -16.11 8.42 -6.25
C THR A 246 -16.74 9.80 -6.17
N ILE A 247 -17.55 10.13 -7.16
CA ILE A 247 -18.32 11.38 -7.23
C ILE A 247 -19.62 11.24 -6.43
N LYS A 248 -19.90 12.24 -5.60
CA LYS A 248 -21.15 12.41 -4.85
C LYS A 248 -22.09 13.28 -5.66
N SER A 249 -22.88 12.66 -6.53
CA SER A 249 -23.81 13.33 -7.45
C SER A 249 -24.75 14.32 -6.77
N GLU A 250 -25.15 14.03 -5.52
CA GLU A 250 -26.05 14.82 -4.70
C GLU A 250 -25.45 16.15 -4.21
N LEU A 251 -24.14 16.33 -4.29
CA LEU A 251 -23.44 17.54 -3.86
C LEU A 251 -22.96 18.41 -5.04
N LEU A 252 -23.11 17.93 -6.27
CA LEU A 252 -22.66 18.63 -7.46
C LEU A 252 -23.56 19.80 -7.81
N THR A 253 -22.96 20.85 -8.34
CA THR A 253 -23.66 21.88 -9.11
C THR A 253 -23.55 21.59 -10.61
N LEU A 254 -24.40 22.21 -11.43
CA LEU A 254 -24.29 22.10 -12.91
C LEU A 254 -22.89 22.55 -13.43
N PRO A 255 -22.30 23.68 -13.00
CA PRO A 255 -20.92 24.05 -13.35
C PRO A 255 -19.88 22.95 -13.05
N GLU A 256 -19.98 22.31 -11.88
CA GLU A 256 -19.07 21.26 -11.45
C GLU A 256 -19.26 19.98 -12.27
N LEU A 257 -20.51 19.60 -12.56
CA LEU A 257 -20.84 18.45 -13.39
C LEU A 257 -20.26 18.59 -14.81
N LEU A 258 -20.32 19.79 -15.39
CA LEU A 258 -19.77 20.08 -16.72
C LEU A 258 -18.23 20.06 -16.76
N SER A 259 -17.56 20.19 -15.61
CA SER A 259 -16.10 20.07 -15.50
C SER A 259 -15.61 18.62 -15.42
N LEU A 260 -16.52 17.68 -15.13
CA LEU A 260 -16.20 16.28 -14.89
C LEU A 260 -16.15 15.48 -16.21
N PRO A 261 -15.18 14.58 -16.36
CA PRO A 261 -15.03 13.78 -17.56
C PRO A 261 -16.16 12.74 -17.66
N PRO A 262 -16.77 12.57 -18.85
CA PRO A 262 -17.88 11.62 -19.08
C PRO A 262 -17.56 10.16 -18.74
N ARG A 263 -16.28 9.78 -18.73
CA ARG A 263 -15.83 8.40 -18.50
C ARG A 263 -15.78 8.01 -17.02
N LEU A 264 -16.11 8.91 -16.09
CA LEU A 264 -16.10 8.56 -14.66
C LEU A 264 -17.25 7.60 -14.32
N PRO A 265 -16.96 6.35 -13.90
CA PRO A 265 -18.01 5.36 -13.63
C PRO A 265 -18.96 5.80 -12.52
N SER A 266 -18.45 6.58 -11.54
CA SER A 266 -19.22 7.05 -10.39
C SER A 266 -20.32 8.07 -10.73
N LEU A 267 -20.30 8.65 -11.95
CA LEU A 267 -21.38 9.53 -12.44
C LEU A 267 -22.66 8.76 -12.82
N TYR A 268 -22.56 7.46 -13.08
CA TYR A 268 -23.66 6.63 -13.57
C TYR A 268 -24.21 5.68 -12.50
N ALA A 269 -25.46 5.22 -12.69
CA ALA A 269 -26.08 4.21 -11.83
C ALA A 269 -25.37 2.84 -11.93
N GLU A 270 -25.46 2.01 -10.89
CA GLU A 270 -24.74 0.71 -10.84
C GLU A 270 -25.17 -0.27 -11.96
N GLY A 271 -26.38 -0.16 -12.50
CA GLY A 271 -26.84 -0.94 -13.67
C GLY A 271 -26.38 -0.39 -15.03
N ALA A 272 -25.69 0.75 -15.04
CA ALA A 272 -25.17 1.41 -16.24
C ALA A 272 -23.65 1.27 -16.37
N GLN A 273 -23.05 0.26 -15.72
CA GLN A 273 -21.61 -0.01 -15.71
C GLN A 273 -20.99 -0.22 -17.11
N HIS A 274 -21.77 -0.38 -18.18
CA HIS A 274 -21.25 -0.48 -19.55
C HIS A 274 -21.42 0.82 -20.36
N ALA A 275 -22.02 1.87 -19.79
CA ALA A 275 -22.27 3.13 -20.51
C ALA A 275 -20.99 3.93 -20.80
N TYR A 276 -19.89 3.69 -20.06
CA TYR A 276 -18.59 4.29 -20.35
C TYR A 276 -17.76 3.49 -21.36
N ASP A 277 -18.09 2.21 -21.59
CA ASP A 277 -17.49 1.36 -22.64
C ASP A 277 -18.13 1.65 -24.02
N ASP A 278 -19.31 2.28 -24.03
CA ASP A 278 -19.97 2.79 -25.23
C ASP A 278 -19.26 4.08 -25.73
N ALA A 279 -18.32 3.89 -26.64
CA ALA A 279 -17.54 4.96 -27.25
C ALA A 279 -18.43 6.02 -27.94
N ASP A 280 -19.60 5.65 -28.46
CA ASP A 280 -20.55 6.55 -29.10
C ASP A 280 -21.28 7.42 -28.06
N ALA A 281 -21.70 6.84 -26.94
CA ALA A 281 -22.28 7.59 -25.82
C ALA A 281 -21.29 8.60 -25.22
N VAL A 282 -20.03 8.20 -25.04
CA VAL A 282 -18.97 9.09 -24.53
C VAL A 282 -18.63 10.20 -25.53
N ALA A 283 -18.54 9.88 -26.83
CA ALA A 283 -18.30 10.87 -27.88
C ALA A 283 -19.44 11.89 -27.95
N LYS A 284 -20.69 11.44 -27.80
CA LYS A 284 -21.86 12.31 -27.78
C LYS A 284 -21.93 13.19 -26.54
N PHE A 285 -21.57 12.69 -25.36
CA PHE A 285 -21.44 13.54 -24.17
C PHE A 285 -20.33 14.58 -24.33
N ALA A 286 -19.17 14.20 -24.89
CA ALA A 286 -18.07 15.12 -25.16
C ALA A 286 -18.45 16.20 -26.18
N GLN A 287 -19.14 15.83 -27.26
CA GLN A 287 -19.69 16.77 -28.25
C GLN A 287 -20.66 17.76 -27.62
N ILE A 288 -21.51 17.30 -26.70
CA ILE A 288 -22.42 18.18 -25.96
C ILE A 288 -21.65 19.12 -25.03
N ALA A 289 -20.69 18.60 -24.25
CA ALA A 289 -19.87 19.44 -23.39
C ALA A 289 -19.10 20.52 -24.20
N ASP A 290 -18.63 20.18 -25.41
CA ASP A 290 -17.97 21.09 -26.35
C ASP A 290 -18.93 22.10 -27.02
N LEU A 291 -20.16 21.69 -27.35
CA LEU A 291 -21.19 22.58 -27.91
C LEU A 291 -21.60 23.67 -26.90
N TYR A 292 -21.63 23.30 -25.62
CA TYR A 292 -21.95 24.21 -24.52
C TYR A 292 -20.76 25.11 -24.11
N TRP A 293 -19.56 24.91 -24.70
CA TRP A 293 -18.30 25.61 -24.38
C TRP A 293 -18.03 26.85 -25.23
N ARG A 294 -18.60 26.95 -26.44
CA ARG A 294 -18.25 28.01 -27.43
C ARG A 294 -18.93 29.37 -27.15
N ASP A 295 -18.79 29.93 -25.96
CA ASP A 295 -19.26 31.31 -25.71
C ASP A 295 -18.35 32.15 -24.79
N GLU A 296 -17.05 31.84 -24.69
CA GLU A 296 -16.09 32.76 -24.06
C GLU A 296 -14.93 33.16 -24.98
N GLY A 297 -14.98 34.41 -25.43
CA GLY A 297 -13.77 35.22 -25.59
C GLY A 297 -13.56 35.85 -26.96
N LYS A 298 -13.42 35.08 -28.04
CA LYS A 298 -13.18 35.62 -29.41
C LYS A 298 -13.62 34.64 -30.48
N GLY A 299 -14.61 35.04 -31.28
CA GLY A 299 -14.92 34.43 -32.57
C GLY A 299 -16.37 33.96 -32.66
N TRP A 300 -17.20 34.82 -33.26
CA TRP A 300 -18.53 34.50 -33.83
C TRP A 300 -19.38 33.58 -32.96
N ALA A 301 -20.26 34.19 -32.16
CA ALA A 301 -21.46 33.53 -31.67
C ALA A 301 -22.01 32.60 -32.76
N LEU A 302 -22.40 31.37 -32.41
CA LEU A 302 -23.25 30.61 -33.30
C LEU A 302 -24.52 31.44 -33.51
N VAL A 303 -24.48 32.11 -34.66
CA VAL A 303 -25.53 32.79 -35.39
C VAL A 303 -25.88 34.17 -34.84
N GLY A 304 -25.31 35.17 -35.52
CA GLY A 304 -25.76 36.54 -35.44
C GLY A 304 -27.26 36.69 -35.65
N HIS A 305 -27.78 37.75 -35.07
CA HIS A 305 -29.11 38.31 -35.31
C HIS A 305 -29.52 38.26 -36.81
N ARG A 306 -30.22 37.19 -37.20
CA ARG A 306 -31.25 37.25 -38.23
C ARG A 306 -32.43 36.41 -37.74
N ARG A 307 -33.59 37.05 -37.59
CA ARG A 307 -34.88 36.33 -37.50
C ARG A 307 -34.91 35.33 -38.66
N GLY A 308 -34.94 34.04 -38.35
CA GLY A 308 -35.14 32.98 -39.36
C GLY A 308 -34.04 31.93 -39.56
N PHE A 309 -32.84 32.03 -38.96
CA PHE A 309 -31.79 31.00 -39.21
C PHE A 309 -32.16 29.60 -38.66
N TRP A 310 -32.91 29.54 -37.55
CA TRP A 310 -33.44 28.28 -37.01
C TRP A 310 -34.57 27.66 -37.83
N GLN A 311 -35.10 28.35 -38.86
CA GLN A 311 -36.14 27.80 -39.73
C GLN A 311 -35.58 26.95 -40.89
N HIS A 312 -34.26 26.96 -41.13
CA HIS A 312 -33.65 26.28 -42.28
C HIS A 312 -32.45 25.38 -41.95
N SER A 313 -32.05 25.26 -40.69
CA SER A 313 -31.12 24.21 -40.24
C SER A 313 -31.82 22.85 -40.24
N LYS A 314 -31.39 21.94 -41.12
CA LYS A 314 -31.80 20.52 -41.10
C LYS A 314 -31.09 19.69 -40.02
N GLU A 315 -30.28 20.29 -39.16
CA GLU A 315 -29.77 19.66 -37.94
C GLU A 315 -30.55 20.19 -36.74
N PRO A 316 -31.46 19.38 -36.16
CA PRO A 316 -32.43 19.89 -35.22
C PRO A 316 -31.89 19.87 -33.79
N ALA A 317 -32.31 20.87 -33.01
CA ALA A 317 -32.25 20.85 -31.55
C ALA A 317 -32.78 19.53 -30.92
N LEU A 318 -33.58 18.76 -31.66
CA LEU A 318 -34.07 17.42 -31.34
C LEU A 318 -32.96 16.35 -31.18
N GLN A 319 -31.84 16.43 -31.91
CA GLN A 319 -30.74 15.46 -31.71
C GLN A 319 -30.12 15.59 -30.32
N HIS A 320 -30.09 16.79 -29.75
CA HIS A 320 -29.60 17.03 -28.39
C HIS A 320 -30.58 16.55 -27.31
N GLU A 321 -31.90 16.67 -27.53
CA GLU A 321 -32.92 16.08 -26.66
C GLU A 321 -32.83 14.55 -26.61
N HIS A 322 -32.64 13.90 -27.74
CA HIS A 322 -32.48 12.45 -27.78
C HIS A 322 -31.22 11.98 -27.03
N VAL A 323 -30.10 12.69 -27.16
CA VAL A 323 -28.86 12.34 -26.46
C VAL A 323 -28.95 12.64 -24.95
N TRP A 324 -29.51 13.78 -24.54
CA TRP A 324 -29.78 14.07 -23.12
C TRP A 324 -30.78 13.08 -22.52
N SER A 325 -31.82 12.67 -23.27
CA SER A 325 -32.76 11.65 -22.81
C SER A 325 -32.09 10.27 -22.66
N ARG A 326 -31.10 9.94 -23.50
CA ARG A 326 -30.45 8.63 -23.53
C ARG A 326 -29.31 8.51 -22.52
N VAL A 327 -28.41 9.49 -22.48
CA VAL A 327 -27.25 9.52 -21.55
C VAL A 327 -27.65 10.09 -20.18
N GLY A 328 -28.50 11.13 -20.16
CA GLY A 328 -28.99 11.74 -18.93
C GLY A 328 -29.85 10.83 -18.08
N GLN A 329 -30.56 9.84 -18.65
CA GLN A 329 -31.29 8.84 -17.86
C GLN A 329 -30.37 7.96 -17.00
N LEU A 330 -29.14 7.73 -17.45
CA LEU A 330 -28.17 6.85 -16.80
C LEU A 330 -27.30 7.59 -15.75
N LEU A 331 -27.27 8.92 -15.78
CA LEU A 331 -26.56 9.75 -14.83
C LEU A 331 -27.29 9.82 -13.48
N LYS A 332 -26.55 9.66 -12.38
CA LYS A 332 -27.07 9.88 -11.02
C LYS A 332 -27.48 11.35 -10.81
N ALA A 333 -26.72 12.28 -11.40
CA ALA A 333 -26.93 13.72 -11.27
C ALA A 333 -27.90 14.32 -12.33
N LYS A 334 -28.76 13.50 -12.95
CA LYS A 334 -29.65 13.92 -14.06
C LYS A 334 -30.55 15.11 -13.75
N VAL A 335 -30.86 15.35 -12.47
CA VAL A 335 -31.69 16.46 -12.00
C VAL A 335 -31.03 17.82 -12.25
N LEU A 336 -29.70 17.88 -12.32
CA LEU A 336 -28.95 19.11 -12.57
C LEU A 336 -29.00 19.54 -14.04
N LEU A 337 -29.38 18.63 -14.94
CA LEU A 337 -29.41 18.91 -16.37
C LEU A 337 -30.56 19.88 -16.68
N PRO A 338 -30.32 20.91 -17.52
CA PRO A 338 -31.37 21.84 -17.91
C PRO A 338 -32.55 21.08 -18.52
N LYS A 339 -33.75 21.24 -17.95
CA LYS A 339 -34.99 20.88 -18.64
C LYS A 339 -35.13 21.85 -19.81
N THR A 340 -35.40 21.35 -21.00
CA THR A 340 -35.45 22.12 -22.24
C THR A 340 -36.33 23.36 -22.07
N ALA A 341 -35.70 24.52 -21.91
CA ALA A 341 -36.38 25.80 -21.85
C ALA A 341 -36.51 26.34 -23.27
N LEU A 342 -37.64 26.99 -23.57
CA LEU A 342 -37.92 27.68 -24.84
C LEU A 342 -36.90 28.79 -25.19
N ARG A 343 -35.93 29.10 -24.31
CA ARG A 343 -34.84 30.06 -24.55
C ARG A 343 -33.50 29.48 -24.14
N PRO A 344 -32.40 29.78 -24.86
CA PRO A 344 -31.05 29.42 -24.44
C PRO A 344 -30.74 30.09 -23.09
N ALA A 345 -30.57 29.29 -22.04
CA ALA A 345 -30.05 29.79 -20.76
C ALA A 345 -28.53 29.97 -20.89
N ARG A 346 -27.98 31.06 -20.32
CA ARG A 346 -26.52 31.21 -20.22
C ARG A 346 -25.94 30.05 -19.43
N ILE A 347 -25.03 29.30 -20.06
CA ILE A 347 -24.40 28.14 -19.46
C ILE A 347 -23.31 28.66 -18.52
N PRO A 348 -23.27 28.22 -17.26
CA PRO A 348 -22.25 28.68 -16.34
C PRO A 348 -20.87 28.11 -16.71
N LEU A 349 -19.84 28.90 -16.44
CA LEU A 349 -18.43 28.52 -16.58
C LEU A 349 -18.12 27.19 -15.89
N LYS A 350 -17.25 26.36 -16.49
CA LYS A 350 -16.74 25.14 -15.84
C LYS A 350 -16.03 25.52 -14.54
N GLU A 351 -16.48 24.93 -13.42
CA GLU A 351 -15.83 25.10 -12.13
C GLU A 351 -15.26 23.75 -11.68
N ALA A 352 -14.03 23.75 -11.16
CA ALA A 352 -13.46 22.53 -10.61
C ALA A 352 -14.34 22.01 -9.45
N PRO A 353 -14.63 20.70 -9.38
CA PRO A 353 -15.46 20.13 -8.32
C PRO A 353 -14.87 20.44 -6.96
N ARG A 354 -15.70 20.97 -6.05
CA ARG A 354 -15.24 21.22 -4.67
C ARG A 354 -14.85 19.90 -3.99
N PRO A 355 -13.93 19.94 -3.01
CA PRO A 355 -13.50 18.74 -2.26
C PRO A 355 -14.65 17.90 -1.67
N ARG A 356 -15.80 18.53 -1.37
CA ARG A 356 -16.99 17.84 -0.85
C ARG A 356 -17.63 16.90 -1.87
N CYS A 357 -17.48 17.18 -3.17
CA CYS A 357 -18.17 16.51 -4.26
C CYS A 357 -17.53 15.18 -4.66
N PHE A 358 -16.34 14.86 -4.15
CA PHE A 358 -15.65 13.61 -4.45
C PHE A 358 -14.80 13.11 -3.28
N ASN A 359 -14.56 11.80 -3.26
CA ASN A 359 -13.59 11.18 -2.36
C ASN A 359 -12.92 9.97 -3.01
N PHE A 360 -11.91 9.44 -2.34
CA PHE A 360 -11.28 8.17 -2.69
C PHE A 360 -11.81 7.06 -1.79
N PHE A 361 -12.15 5.91 -2.38
CA PHE A 361 -12.65 4.74 -1.66
C PHE A 361 -13.86 5.00 -0.74
N GLY A 362 -14.69 6.01 -1.03
CA GLY A 362 -15.82 6.37 -0.16
C GLY A 362 -15.42 7.00 1.18
N LEU A 363 -14.14 7.31 1.41
CA LEU A 363 -13.68 7.83 2.70
C LEU A 363 -14.22 9.24 2.98
N SER A 364 -14.38 9.57 4.25
CA SER A 364 -14.57 10.95 4.71
C SER A 364 -13.22 11.65 4.88
N ARG A 365 -13.20 12.96 4.57
CA ARG A 365 -12.03 13.83 4.79
C ARG A 365 -11.91 14.19 6.28
N PRO A 366 -10.69 14.48 6.79
CA PRO A 366 -9.40 14.39 6.11
C PRO A 366 -8.88 12.94 6.00
N PHE A 367 -8.20 12.64 4.89
CA PHE A 367 -7.58 11.33 4.68
C PHE A 367 -6.19 11.26 5.32
N THR A 368 -5.96 10.25 6.17
CA THR A 368 -4.60 9.93 6.61
C THR A 368 -3.94 9.00 5.61
N ILE A 369 -2.65 9.20 5.34
CA ILE A 369 -1.85 8.31 4.47
C ILE A 369 -1.96 6.86 4.94
N ARG A 370 -2.03 6.63 6.26
CA ARG A 370 -2.23 5.30 6.85
C ARG A 370 -3.56 4.65 6.43
N LYS A 371 -4.68 5.40 6.43
CA LYS A 371 -5.99 4.87 6.02
C LYS A 371 -6.02 4.58 4.52
N LEU A 372 -5.53 5.52 3.69
CA LEU A 372 -5.43 5.33 2.24
C LEU A 372 -4.60 4.10 1.90
N ARG A 373 -3.41 3.97 2.48
CA ARG A 373 -2.51 2.84 2.24
C ARG A 373 -3.16 1.49 2.52
N ARG A 374 -3.96 1.37 3.59
CA ARG A 374 -4.67 0.12 3.90
C ARG A 374 -5.68 -0.26 2.81
N LEU A 375 -6.38 0.71 2.22
CA LEU A 375 -7.34 0.46 1.15
C LEU A 375 -6.65 0.20 -0.18
N VAL A 376 -5.59 0.95 -0.49
CA VAL A 376 -4.72 0.70 -1.65
C VAL A 376 -4.16 -0.72 -1.62
N ASN A 377 -3.65 -1.15 -0.46
CA ASN A 377 -3.13 -2.51 -0.27
C ASN A 377 -4.22 -3.57 -0.53
N LYS A 378 -5.46 -3.35 -0.07
CA LYS A 378 -6.59 -4.28 -0.31
C LYS A 378 -6.96 -4.39 -1.79
N VAL A 379 -6.89 -3.29 -2.54
CA VAL A 379 -7.18 -3.30 -3.98
C VAL A 379 -6.03 -3.93 -4.76
N ARG A 380 -4.79 -3.62 -4.40
CA ARG A 380 -3.60 -4.10 -5.12
C ARG A 380 -3.27 -5.56 -4.81
N PHE A 381 -3.50 -5.98 -3.57
CA PHE A 381 -3.25 -7.32 -3.05
C PHE A 381 -4.55 -7.86 -2.45
N PRO A 382 -5.56 -8.18 -3.28
CA PRO A 382 -6.78 -8.79 -2.78
C PRO A 382 -6.42 -10.12 -2.10
N GLY A 383 -7.05 -10.40 -0.96
CA GLY A 383 -6.86 -11.67 -0.28
C GLY A 383 -7.32 -12.83 -1.15
N ARG A 384 -6.39 -13.43 -1.89
CA ARG A 384 -6.66 -14.52 -2.82
C ARG A 384 -6.83 -15.83 -2.05
N GLU A 385 -8.04 -16.38 -2.17
CA GLU A 385 -8.54 -17.51 -1.37
C GLU A 385 -7.87 -18.84 -1.74
N ASP A 386 -7.45 -18.99 -3.00
CA ASP A 386 -6.88 -20.19 -3.61
C ASP A 386 -5.46 -20.53 -3.11
N ARG A 387 -4.81 -19.62 -2.38
CA ARG A 387 -3.36 -19.71 -2.10
C ARG A 387 -3.00 -20.14 -0.69
N VAL A 388 -3.94 -20.12 0.25
CA VAL A 388 -3.75 -20.70 1.59
C VAL A 388 -4.13 -22.17 1.52
N LYS A 389 -3.16 -23.07 1.67
CA LYS A 389 -3.38 -24.50 1.38
C LYS A 389 -4.13 -25.27 2.45
N ARG A 390 -4.21 -24.74 3.68
CA ARG A 390 -4.70 -25.46 4.87
C ARG A 390 -6.00 -24.93 5.45
N PHE A 391 -6.67 -23.99 4.78
CA PHE A 391 -8.05 -23.66 5.19
C PHE A 391 -8.99 -24.78 4.72
N PRO A 392 -9.93 -25.24 5.56
CA PRO A 392 -10.98 -26.16 5.13
C PRO A 392 -11.79 -25.58 3.97
N ASP A 393 -12.20 -26.44 3.04
CA ASP A 393 -13.08 -26.07 1.95
C ASP A 393 -14.38 -25.43 2.49
N GLY A 394 -14.81 -24.32 1.88
CA GLY A 394 -16.00 -23.58 2.31
C GLY A 394 -15.80 -22.63 3.50
N THR A 395 -14.58 -22.45 4.04
CA THR A 395 -14.35 -21.48 5.13
C THR A 395 -14.69 -20.04 4.70
N SER A 396 -15.59 -19.36 5.43
CA SER A 396 -16.02 -17.99 5.12
C SER A 396 -14.88 -16.96 5.22
N GLN A 397 -14.96 -15.87 4.44
CA GLN A 397 -13.97 -14.78 4.51
C GLN A 397 -13.89 -14.14 5.92
N SER A 398 -15.03 -14.02 6.61
CA SER A 398 -15.09 -13.51 7.98
C SER A 398 -14.32 -14.38 8.97
N ASP A 399 -14.40 -15.70 8.79
CA ASP A 399 -13.75 -16.66 9.66
C ASP A 399 -12.25 -16.73 9.42
N ARG A 400 -11.81 -16.66 8.16
CA ARG A 400 -10.39 -16.51 7.81
C ARG A 400 -9.79 -15.24 8.42
N LYS A 401 -10.48 -14.09 8.31
CA LYS A 401 -10.08 -12.83 8.98
C LYS A 401 -10.05 -12.96 10.50
N ARG A 402 -10.93 -13.77 11.08
CA ARG A 402 -10.94 -14.04 12.53
C ARG A 402 -9.75 -14.91 12.94
N PHE A 403 -9.40 -15.90 12.13
CA PHE A 403 -8.22 -16.74 12.32
C PHE A 403 -6.94 -15.90 12.27
N TRP A 404 -6.73 -15.10 11.22
CA TRP A 404 -5.51 -14.28 11.12
C TRP A 404 -5.39 -13.25 12.24
N ARG A 405 -6.51 -12.61 12.62
CA ARG A 405 -6.54 -11.72 13.79
C ARG A 405 -6.16 -12.44 15.08
N TRP A 406 -6.65 -13.67 15.26
CA TRP A 406 -6.29 -14.48 16.42
C TRP A 406 -4.81 -14.86 16.39
N LEU A 407 -4.28 -15.33 15.25
CA LEU A 407 -2.89 -15.73 15.14
C LEU A 407 -1.95 -14.57 15.46
N HIS A 408 -2.28 -13.36 14.97
CA HIS A 408 -1.51 -12.14 15.22
C HIS A 408 -1.85 -11.42 16.52
N ASP A 409 -2.71 -12.00 17.36
CA ASP A 409 -3.03 -11.45 18.66
C ASP A 409 -1.85 -11.58 19.64
N ARG A 410 -1.91 -10.88 20.78
CA ARG A 410 -0.80 -10.78 21.75
C ARG A 410 -0.41 -12.12 22.39
N PHE A 411 -1.24 -13.14 22.24
CA PHE A 411 -1.02 -14.44 22.87
C PHE A 411 0.04 -15.29 22.21
N ALA A 412 0.41 -15.07 20.95
CA ALA A 412 1.44 -15.84 20.25
C ALA A 412 2.72 -15.01 20.10
N SER A 413 3.89 -15.60 20.36
CA SER A 413 5.18 -14.94 20.13
C SER A 413 5.44 -14.78 18.63
N ALA A 414 6.32 -13.85 18.23
CA ALA A 414 6.61 -13.63 16.80
C ALA A 414 7.15 -14.87 16.09
N VAL A 415 7.82 -15.78 16.80
CA VAL A 415 8.37 -17.03 16.25
C VAL A 415 7.27 -18.07 16.07
N GLU A 416 6.38 -18.18 17.05
CA GLU A 416 5.18 -19.01 17.01
C GLU A 416 4.23 -18.63 15.87
N GLN A 417 3.97 -17.33 15.71
CA GLN A 417 3.19 -16.81 14.59
C GLN A 417 3.82 -17.20 13.26
N ASP A 418 5.14 -17.11 13.14
CA ASP A 418 5.88 -17.48 11.92
C ASP A 418 5.75 -18.97 11.61
N THR A 419 5.88 -19.85 12.60
CA THR A 419 5.75 -21.30 12.40
C THR A 419 4.34 -21.69 11.98
N HIS A 420 3.32 -21.15 12.66
CA HIS A 420 1.93 -21.43 12.32
C HIS A 420 1.59 -20.86 10.94
N TRP A 421 2.06 -19.65 10.63
CA TRP A 421 1.92 -19.05 9.31
C TRP A 421 2.56 -19.95 8.24
N ARG A 422 3.78 -20.47 8.46
CA ARG A 422 4.44 -21.39 7.52
C ARG A 422 3.67 -22.67 7.30
N LEU A 423 3.05 -23.22 8.33
CA LEU A 423 2.15 -24.37 8.23
C LEU A 423 0.98 -24.06 7.29
N MET A 424 0.31 -22.90 7.46
CA MET A 424 -0.86 -22.52 6.64
C MET A 424 -0.55 -22.41 5.14
N TYR A 425 0.67 -21.98 4.80
CA TYR A 425 1.13 -21.84 3.42
C TYR A 425 1.90 -23.05 2.88
N ASP A 426 2.05 -24.11 3.68
CA ASP A 426 2.81 -25.31 3.29
C ASP A 426 4.27 -24.97 2.96
N VAL A 427 4.84 -24.03 3.72
CA VAL A 427 6.19 -23.48 3.52
C VAL A 427 7.16 -23.78 4.66
N THR A 428 6.81 -24.74 5.51
CA THR A 428 7.70 -25.28 6.55
C THR A 428 8.94 -25.92 5.89
N PRO A 429 10.14 -25.75 6.46
CA PRO A 429 11.36 -26.32 5.88
C PRO A 429 11.44 -27.82 6.17
N THR A 430 10.62 -28.63 5.50
CA THR A 430 10.68 -30.10 5.59
C THR A 430 11.84 -30.67 4.78
N ARG A 431 12.24 -31.91 5.03
CA ARG A 431 13.29 -32.61 4.27
C ARG A 431 13.00 -32.63 2.78
N LYS A 432 11.75 -32.92 2.37
CA LYS A 432 11.32 -32.84 0.96
C LYS A 432 11.69 -31.50 0.35
N ARG A 433 11.36 -30.40 1.04
CA ARG A 433 11.61 -29.05 0.53
C ARG A 433 13.09 -28.68 0.54
N GLN A 434 13.80 -29.02 1.61
CA GLN A 434 15.23 -28.80 1.70
C GLN A 434 15.98 -29.57 0.61
N HIS A 435 15.57 -30.80 0.27
CA HIS A 435 16.13 -31.59 -0.81
C HIS A 435 15.89 -30.94 -2.17
N THR A 436 14.65 -30.48 -2.45
CA THR A 436 14.36 -29.70 -3.68
C THR A 436 15.19 -28.41 -3.77
N GLN A 437 15.58 -27.82 -2.64
CA GLN A 437 16.42 -26.63 -2.57
C GLN A 437 17.93 -26.93 -2.54
N GLY A 438 18.34 -28.20 -2.58
CA GLY A 438 19.75 -28.61 -2.51
C GLY A 438 20.39 -28.45 -1.13
N HIS A 439 19.59 -28.32 -0.06
CA HIS A 439 20.06 -28.18 1.33
C HIS A 439 20.05 -29.48 2.13
N ALA A 440 19.37 -30.51 1.64
CA ALA A 440 19.30 -31.81 2.30
C ALA A 440 19.74 -32.91 1.35
N SER A 441 20.46 -33.88 1.89
CA SER A 441 20.90 -35.10 1.20
C SER A 441 19.76 -35.99 0.68
N SER A 442 18.60 -36.00 1.34
CA SER A 442 17.45 -36.85 1.01
C SER A 442 16.12 -36.20 1.42
N PRO A 443 15.00 -36.48 0.72
CA PRO A 443 13.67 -35.99 1.09
C PRO A 443 13.01 -36.78 2.24
N THR A 444 13.63 -37.86 2.74
CA THR A 444 13.04 -38.77 3.74
C THR A 444 13.04 -38.21 5.16
N CYS A 445 12.06 -38.63 5.96
CA CYS A 445 11.91 -38.23 7.36
C CYS A 445 12.91 -38.96 8.27
N LEU A 446 13.62 -38.21 9.11
CA LEU A 446 14.62 -38.76 10.05
C LEU A 446 14.01 -39.39 11.32
N PHE A 447 12.69 -39.27 11.50
CA PHE A 447 11.97 -39.74 12.70
C PHE A 447 11.26 -41.07 12.50
N CYS A 448 11.16 -41.56 11.26
CA CYS A 448 10.44 -42.79 10.92
C CYS A 448 11.33 -44.04 10.89
N GLY A 449 12.59 -43.93 11.33
CA GLY A 449 13.57 -45.02 11.27
C GLY A 449 14.11 -45.24 9.85
N ASN A 450 15.18 -46.02 9.74
CA ASN A 450 15.87 -46.26 8.47
C ASN A 450 15.06 -47.17 7.51
N ASP A 451 14.14 -47.98 8.02
CA ASP A 451 13.43 -49.01 7.24
C ASP A 451 12.19 -48.48 6.50
N ALA A 452 11.74 -47.26 6.84
CA ALA A 452 10.59 -46.63 6.19
C ALA A 452 11.04 -45.33 5.49
N ALA A 453 11.32 -45.42 4.19
CA ALA A 453 11.71 -44.28 3.34
C ALA A 453 10.53 -43.31 3.07
N VAL A 454 9.89 -42.81 4.13
CA VAL A 454 8.73 -41.92 4.04
C VAL A 454 9.19 -40.51 3.71
N ILE A 455 8.64 -39.94 2.64
CA ILE A 455 8.92 -38.55 2.23
C ILE A 455 8.33 -37.59 3.27
N GLU A 456 9.15 -36.67 3.78
CA GLU A 456 8.71 -35.70 4.78
C GLU A 456 7.95 -34.53 4.13
N THR A 457 6.65 -34.68 3.97
CA THR A 457 5.71 -33.59 3.64
C THR A 457 5.40 -32.74 4.88
N VAL A 458 4.72 -31.58 4.72
CA VAL A 458 4.30 -30.78 5.88
C VAL A 458 3.25 -31.53 6.73
N SER A 459 2.35 -32.30 6.09
CA SER A 459 1.40 -33.14 6.83
C SER A 459 2.13 -34.19 7.66
N HIS A 460 3.10 -34.88 7.06
CA HIS A 460 3.93 -35.85 7.76
C HIS A 460 4.76 -35.20 8.87
N TYR A 461 5.26 -34.00 8.61
CA TYR A 461 6.09 -33.25 9.55
C TYR A 461 5.34 -32.94 10.86
N PHE A 462 4.11 -32.45 10.75
CA PHE A 462 3.35 -32.03 11.92
C PHE A 462 2.38 -33.09 12.46
N PHE A 463 1.88 -34.03 11.67
CA PHE A 463 0.73 -34.85 12.05
C PHE A 463 0.92 -36.35 11.85
N GLU A 464 1.38 -36.80 10.67
CA GLU A 464 1.32 -38.23 10.30
C GLU A 464 2.53 -39.05 10.80
N CYS A 465 3.64 -38.40 11.12
CA CYS A 465 4.79 -39.10 11.71
C CYS A 465 4.44 -39.62 13.10
N ALA A 466 4.74 -40.88 13.41
CA ALA A 466 4.45 -41.51 14.71
C ALA A 466 4.93 -40.67 15.91
N TYR A 467 6.10 -40.03 15.81
CA TYR A 467 6.60 -39.11 16.83
C TYR A 467 5.68 -37.88 16.99
N SER A 468 5.27 -37.27 15.87
CA SER A 468 4.39 -36.10 15.85
C SER A 468 2.99 -36.44 16.36
N THR A 469 2.42 -37.59 15.96
CA THR A 469 1.13 -38.09 16.48
C THR A 469 1.18 -38.29 17.99
N SER A 470 2.23 -38.95 18.49
CA SER A 470 2.43 -39.18 19.93
C SER A 470 2.62 -37.86 20.70
N PHE A 471 3.33 -36.90 20.10
CA PHE A 471 3.54 -35.57 20.68
C PHE A 471 2.20 -34.83 20.85
N TRP A 472 1.35 -34.81 19.82
CA TRP A 472 0.05 -34.17 19.91
C TRP A 472 -0.90 -34.85 20.88
N GLY A 473 -0.93 -36.19 20.93
CA GLY A 473 -1.70 -36.91 21.95
C GLY A 473 -1.27 -36.53 23.37
N GLY A 474 0.04 -36.38 23.61
CA GLY A 474 0.57 -35.89 24.88
C GLY A 474 0.19 -34.43 25.19
N VAL A 475 0.28 -33.54 24.19
CA VAL A 475 -0.12 -32.12 24.31
C VAL A 475 -1.60 -32.00 24.65
N LEU A 476 -2.46 -32.75 23.96
CA LEU A 476 -3.91 -32.75 24.19
C LEU A 476 -4.25 -33.29 25.58
N ARG A 477 -3.59 -34.36 26.03
CA ARG A 477 -3.78 -34.89 27.38
C ARG A 477 -3.42 -33.87 28.47
N ILE A 478 -2.30 -33.16 28.31
CA ILE A 478 -1.90 -32.08 29.22
C ILE A 478 -2.94 -30.94 29.19
N LEU A 479 -3.38 -30.55 28.00
CA LEU A 479 -4.35 -29.47 27.84
C LEU A 479 -5.71 -29.80 28.50
N LEU A 480 -6.23 -31.01 28.29
CA LEU A 480 -7.51 -31.46 28.86
C LEU A 480 -7.43 -31.56 30.39
N ASP A 481 -6.34 -32.14 30.91
CA ASP A 481 -6.04 -32.20 32.36
C ASP A 481 -6.06 -30.80 32.99
N LYS A 482 -5.34 -29.85 32.40
CA LYS A 482 -5.22 -28.49 32.96
C LYS A 482 -6.47 -27.63 32.80
N LEU A 483 -7.30 -27.87 31.79
CA LEU A 483 -8.55 -27.12 31.59
C LEU A 483 -9.75 -27.71 32.35
N GLY A 484 -9.56 -28.85 33.02
CA GLY A 484 -10.63 -29.58 33.72
C GLY A 484 -11.78 -29.91 32.78
N ILE A 485 -11.45 -30.30 31.55
CA ILE A 485 -12.43 -30.72 30.55
C ILE A 485 -12.58 -32.23 30.70
N GLU A 486 -13.52 -32.65 31.55
CA GLU A 486 -14.01 -34.02 31.61
C GLU A 486 -15.01 -34.19 30.47
N ASP A 487 -14.57 -34.58 29.28
CA ASP A 487 -15.50 -34.79 28.17
C ASP A 487 -15.13 -36.04 27.37
N THR A 488 -16.08 -36.97 27.31
CA THR A 488 -16.04 -38.24 26.56
C THR A 488 -16.01 -38.05 25.04
N ASP A 489 -16.15 -36.80 24.57
CA ASP A 489 -16.36 -36.45 23.15
C ASP A 489 -15.07 -36.07 22.40
N VAL A 490 -13.92 -35.97 23.08
CA VAL A 490 -12.61 -35.71 22.45
C VAL A 490 -11.62 -36.77 22.89
N ASP A 491 -11.60 -37.88 22.17
CA ASP A 491 -10.50 -38.84 22.30
C ASP A 491 -9.19 -38.14 21.90
N PRO A 492 -8.19 -38.00 22.80
CA PRO A 492 -6.91 -37.37 22.49
C PRO A 492 -6.16 -38.06 21.35
N SER A 493 -6.54 -39.30 21.01
CA SER A 493 -6.02 -40.07 19.88
C SER A 493 -6.72 -39.77 18.54
N MET A 494 -7.85 -39.04 18.54
CA MET A 494 -8.70 -38.77 17.37
C MET A 494 -8.85 -37.26 17.08
N PHE A 495 -7.75 -36.52 17.03
CA PHE A 495 -7.76 -35.15 16.51
C PHE A 495 -7.55 -35.14 14.99
N THR A 496 -8.22 -34.22 14.29
CA THR A 496 -7.92 -33.97 12.87
C THR A 496 -6.82 -32.92 12.73
N PRO A 497 -5.91 -33.05 11.74
CA PRO A 497 -4.93 -32.02 11.42
C PRO A 497 -5.54 -30.63 11.25
N GLU A 498 -6.74 -30.56 10.67
CA GLU A 498 -7.51 -29.34 10.43
C GLU A 498 -7.92 -28.68 11.75
N GLN A 499 -8.42 -29.47 12.70
CA GLN A 499 -8.79 -28.99 14.02
C GLN A 499 -7.59 -28.42 14.78
N LEU A 500 -6.42 -29.08 14.76
CA LEU A 500 -5.21 -28.53 15.39
C LEU A 500 -4.73 -27.26 14.69
N THR A 501 -4.71 -27.28 13.35
CA THR A 501 -4.24 -26.16 12.52
C THR A 501 -5.08 -24.91 12.76
N MET A 502 -6.37 -25.07 13.03
CA MET A 502 -7.31 -23.95 13.17
C MET A 502 -7.68 -23.66 14.63
N GLY A 503 -7.20 -24.50 15.57
CA GLY A 503 -7.60 -24.54 16.96
C GLY A 503 -8.93 -25.30 17.16
N LEU A 504 -8.90 -26.41 17.89
CA LEU A 504 -10.08 -27.22 18.26
C LEU A 504 -11.15 -26.34 18.96
N PRO A 505 -12.45 -26.44 18.61
CA PRO A 505 -13.03 -26.59 17.28
C PRO A 505 -13.48 -25.22 16.71
N LEU A 506 -12.68 -24.72 15.76
CA LEU A 506 -13.09 -24.14 14.49
C LEU A 506 -14.38 -23.29 14.47
N LEU A 507 -14.20 -21.97 14.63
CA LEU A 507 -15.04 -20.95 13.99
C LEU A 507 -16.57 -21.01 14.25
N ARG A 508 -16.95 -21.03 15.56
CA ARG A 508 -18.21 -20.50 16.16
C ARG A 508 -19.47 -21.41 16.11
N GLY A 509 -20.05 -21.65 17.29
CA GLY A 509 -21.48 -21.99 17.45
C GLY A 509 -21.91 -22.12 18.92
N ARG A 510 -22.67 -21.13 19.43
CA ARG A 510 -23.42 -21.07 20.71
C ARG A 510 -22.71 -21.41 22.04
N GLY A 511 -22.50 -20.34 22.83
CA GLY A 511 -22.63 -20.37 24.29
C GLY A 511 -21.45 -20.92 25.11
N ARG A 512 -21.03 -20.10 26.09
CA ARG A 512 -20.20 -20.41 27.27
C ARG A 512 -18.66 -20.39 27.09
N THR A 513 -18.08 -19.45 27.84
CA THR A 513 -16.67 -19.13 28.17
C THR A 513 -15.65 -19.03 27.01
N THR A 514 -15.42 -17.80 26.56
CA THR A 514 -14.33 -17.39 25.63
C THR A 514 -12.91 -17.64 26.16
N SER A 515 -12.73 -17.81 27.47
CA SER A 515 -11.42 -17.96 28.13
C SER A 515 -10.78 -19.34 27.89
N LYS A 516 -11.51 -20.46 28.07
CA LYS A 516 -10.94 -21.81 27.92
C LYS A 516 -10.40 -22.08 26.49
N TRP A 517 -11.12 -21.62 25.47
CA TRP A 517 -10.72 -21.81 24.06
C TRP A 517 -9.53 -20.94 23.63
N MET A 518 -9.26 -19.84 24.34
CA MET A 518 -8.03 -19.07 24.15
C MET A 518 -6.80 -19.90 24.53
N TRP A 519 -6.91 -20.72 25.58
CA TRP A 519 -5.84 -21.61 26.02
C TRP A 519 -5.61 -22.78 25.07
N VAL A 520 -6.67 -23.36 24.50
CA VAL A 520 -6.55 -24.40 23.45
C VAL A 520 -5.76 -23.88 22.26
N ARG A 521 -6.08 -22.66 21.83
CA ARG A 521 -5.40 -21.95 20.76
C ARG A 521 -3.93 -21.66 21.08
N LEU A 522 -3.65 -21.18 22.30
CA LEU A 522 -2.28 -20.97 22.78
C LEU A 522 -1.47 -22.28 22.78
N ALA A 523 -2.06 -23.36 23.28
CA ALA A 523 -1.45 -24.68 23.29
C ALA A 523 -1.11 -25.18 21.89
N CYS A 524 -2.00 -25.01 20.91
CA CYS A 524 -1.73 -25.38 19.52
C CYS A 524 -0.50 -24.62 18.97
N VAL A 525 -0.47 -23.30 19.15
CA VAL A 525 0.61 -22.45 18.63
C VAL A 525 1.97 -22.78 19.28
N ILE A 526 2.00 -22.97 20.61
CA ILE A 526 3.21 -23.41 21.33
C ILE A 526 3.61 -24.81 20.87
N GLY A 527 2.65 -25.72 20.74
CA GLY A 527 2.85 -27.10 20.28
C GLY A 527 3.52 -27.15 18.91
N PHE A 528 3.00 -26.40 17.94
CA PHE A 528 3.58 -26.29 16.59
C PHE A 528 5.01 -25.77 16.64
N GLN A 529 5.25 -24.68 17.39
CA GLN A 529 6.59 -24.12 17.53
C GLN A 529 7.56 -25.11 18.15
N ARG A 530 7.16 -25.80 19.22
CA ARG A 530 8.00 -26.77 19.92
C ARG A 530 8.33 -27.96 19.04
N LEU A 531 7.33 -28.55 18.39
CA LEU A 531 7.53 -29.64 17.44
C LEU A 531 8.46 -29.23 16.29
N HIS A 532 8.28 -28.02 15.75
CA HIS A 532 9.15 -27.46 14.72
C HIS A 532 10.60 -27.32 15.18
N LEU A 533 10.85 -26.75 16.36
CA LEU A 533 12.22 -26.58 16.89
C LEU A 533 12.93 -27.91 17.13
N LEU A 534 12.21 -28.91 17.66
CA LEU A 534 12.77 -30.24 17.91
C LEU A 534 13.21 -30.90 16.59
N ARG A 535 12.33 -30.89 15.60
CA ARG A 535 12.59 -31.46 14.27
C ARG A 535 13.68 -30.70 13.52
N TRP A 536 13.62 -29.37 13.53
CA TRP A 536 14.63 -28.52 12.88
C TRP A 536 16.03 -28.75 13.46
N ARG A 537 16.16 -28.91 14.78
CA ARG A 537 17.44 -29.21 15.43
C ARG A 537 18.00 -30.56 14.98
N VAL A 538 17.15 -31.58 14.85
CA VAL A 538 17.57 -32.90 14.34
C VAL A 538 18.01 -32.80 12.89
N HIS A 539 17.27 -32.09 12.04
CA HIS A 539 17.68 -31.85 10.64
C HIS A 539 19.06 -31.18 10.56
N GLN A 540 19.29 -30.13 11.35
CA GLN A 540 20.57 -29.41 11.35
C GLN A 540 21.74 -30.30 11.80
N ARG A 541 21.56 -31.09 12.87
CA ARG A 541 22.60 -32.01 13.36
C ARG A 541 22.86 -33.16 12.41
N PHE A 542 21.83 -33.64 11.72
CA PHE A 542 22.00 -34.68 10.74
C PHE A 542 22.84 -34.20 9.55
N GLU A 543 22.58 -33.01 9.03
CA GLU A 543 23.35 -32.48 7.90
C GLU A 543 24.78 -32.05 8.27
N LEU A 544 25.04 -31.75 9.55
CA LEU A 544 26.40 -31.41 10.02
C LEU A 544 27.21 -32.64 10.42
N ASP A 545 26.61 -33.52 11.24
CA ASP A 545 27.33 -34.57 11.98
C ASP A 545 26.80 -35.98 11.69
N ASN A 546 25.81 -36.15 10.79
CA ASN A 546 25.07 -37.40 10.56
C ASN A 546 24.42 -37.99 11.83
N VAL A 547 24.16 -37.16 12.84
CA VAL A 547 23.55 -37.60 14.11
C VAL A 547 22.03 -37.53 14.06
N VAL A 548 21.37 -38.68 14.15
CA VAL A 548 19.92 -38.81 14.34
C VAL A 548 19.62 -39.12 15.80
N ALA A 549 19.45 -38.08 16.62
CA ALA A 549 19.08 -38.22 18.04
C ALA A 549 17.87 -37.35 18.37
N PRO A 550 16.64 -37.83 18.07
CA PRO A 550 15.43 -37.11 18.45
C PRO A 550 15.29 -37.09 19.98
N PRO A 551 14.91 -35.95 20.58
CA PRO A 551 14.68 -35.87 22.02
C PRO A 551 13.52 -36.77 22.44
N SER A 552 13.64 -37.41 23.60
CA SER A 552 12.60 -38.30 24.12
C SER A 552 11.28 -37.56 24.29
N LEU A 553 10.17 -38.24 23.99
CA LEU A 553 8.82 -37.68 24.06
C LEU A 553 8.52 -37.05 25.43
N PRO A 554 8.86 -37.66 26.58
CA PRO A 554 8.63 -37.04 27.89
C PRO A 554 9.38 -35.72 28.07
N SER A 555 10.59 -35.60 27.52
CA SER A 555 11.37 -34.36 27.59
C SER A 555 10.72 -33.25 26.76
N ALA A 556 10.26 -33.58 25.55
CA ALA A 556 9.54 -32.65 24.67
C ALA A 556 8.24 -32.15 25.32
N LEU A 557 7.45 -33.05 25.93
CA LEU A 557 6.19 -32.72 26.59
C LEU A 557 6.40 -31.86 27.85
N ARG A 558 7.41 -32.14 28.67
CA ARG A 558 7.76 -31.28 29.82
C ARG A 558 8.16 -29.87 29.41
N ALA A 559 8.85 -29.72 28.27
CA ALA A 559 9.20 -28.41 27.74
C ALA A 559 7.95 -27.65 27.24
N PHE A 560 7.04 -28.35 26.57
CA PHE A 560 5.74 -27.79 26.19
C PHE A 560 4.92 -27.36 27.40
N GLU A 561 4.75 -28.23 28.39
CA GLU A 561 3.94 -27.98 29.59
C GLU A 561 4.42 -26.74 30.34
N ARG A 562 5.74 -26.61 30.55
CA ARG A 562 6.33 -25.44 31.21
C ARG A 562 6.01 -24.13 30.49
N ASP A 563 6.19 -24.09 29.17
CA ASP A 563 5.89 -22.92 28.34
C ASP A 563 4.40 -22.58 28.40
N PHE A 564 3.54 -23.60 28.28
CA PHE A 564 2.10 -23.42 28.31
C PHE A 564 1.65 -22.88 29.66
N LEU A 565 2.04 -23.51 30.78
CA LEU A 565 1.65 -23.09 32.12
C LEU A 565 2.16 -21.68 32.47
N SER A 566 3.40 -21.35 32.10
CA SER A 566 3.98 -20.02 32.37
C SER A 566 3.20 -18.89 31.70
N ARG A 567 2.64 -19.12 30.50
CA ARG A 567 1.88 -18.11 29.74
C ARG A 567 0.40 -18.16 30.02
N ALA A 568 -0.10 -19.32 30.40
CA ALA A 568 -1.48 -19.51 30.81
C ALA A 568 -1.74 -19.07 32.26
N GLY A 569 -0.69 -18.67 33.00
CA GLY A 569 -0.81 -18.18 34.38
C GLY A 569 -1.06 -19.29 35.40
N PHE A 570 -0.83 -20.56 35.05
CA PHE A 570 -1.04 -21.73 35.91
C PHE A 570 0.19 -22.09 36.76
N VAL A 571 1.04 -21.13 37.10
CA VAL A 571 2.21 -21.39 37.95
C VAL A 571 1.74 -21.60 39.40
N PRO A 572 2.11 -22.70 40.08
CA PRO A 572 1.89 -22.85 41.51
C PRO A 572 2.74 -21.78 42.24
N GLY A 573 2.09 -20.85 42.93
CA GLY A 573 2.77 -19.85 43.77
C GLY A 573 2.52 -18.37 43.46
N VAL A 574 1.62 -18.01 42.54
CA VAL A 574 1.19 -16.60 42.35
C VAL A 574 -0.34 -16.51 42.31
N ARG A 575 -0.98 -16.88 43.42
CA ARG A 575 -2.24 -16.25 43.82
C ARG A 575 -1.84 -15.18 44.82
N ASP A 576 -1.71 -13.94 44.34
CA ASP A 576 -1.81 -12.70 45.12
C ASP A 576 -1.62 -11.54 44.15
N TRP A 577 -2.71 -11.21 43.44
CA TRP A 577 -2.99 -9.85 43.00
C TRP A 577 -4.50 -9.71 42.75
N GLU A 578 -5.27 -9.85 43.83
CA GLU A 578 -6.54 -9.15 43.97
C GLU A 578 -6.32 -8.04 45.01
N VAL A 579 -5.97 -6.83 44.55
CA VAL A 579 -6.48 -5.50 44.97
C VAL A 579 -6.22 -4.53 43.81
#